data_AF-A0AAD7DLH9-F1
#
_entry.id   AF-A0AAD7DLH9-F1
#
_cell.length_a   1.000
_cell.length_b   1.000
_cell.length_c   1.000
_cell.angle_alpha   90.00
_cell.angle_beta   90.00
_cell.angle_gamma   90.00
#
_symmetry.space_group_name_H-M   'P 1'
#
loop_
_entity.id
_entity.type
_entity.pdbx_description
1 polymer ?
#
loop_
_entity_poly.entity_id
_entity_poly.type
_entity_poly.pdbx_seq_one_letter_code
_entity_poly.pdbx_strand_id
1 'polypeptide(L)'
;MTLTLSPRETPSPSIPTIPLDVVVSDARLANYFAASAFTILFIDFISTIDEEIHFVWKKPWRVPSVLYNRYMTLFTVVLSMPFMFREVKSDHTEGLASTFLFGSFNLLLMLRVWILYGKTRRMAHILFPMLFCKWIDLLHFSRLTDTLSSQVAVPVMVSSNFAFYAIPPLVVTFAMFVMTIHKCLVTLRADKLADMPIITLFLRDGIVWFIVVFFFYGSELIIWASLRATLTHVLVT
;
A
#
# COMPACT_ATOMS: atom_id res chain seq x y z
N MET A 1 -54.50 -37.70 24.26
CA MET A 1 -53.72 -38.21 23.12
C MET A 1 -53.15 -37.00 22.42
N THR A 2 -51.96 -36.58 22.84
CA THR A 2 -51.38 -35.26 22.55
C THR A 2 -50.30 -35.48 21.50
N LEU A 3 -50.59 -35.08 20.25
CA LEU A 3 -49.66 -35.20 19.13
C LEU A 3 -48.53 -34.17 19.28
N THR A 4 -47.37 -34.61 19.76
CA THR A 4 -46.14 -33.84 19.77
C THR A 4 -45.60 -33.75 18.34
N LEU A 5 -45.83 -32.62 17.68
CA LEU A 5 -45.25 -32.28 16.38
C LEU A 5 -43.72 -32.17 16.52
N SER A 6 -43.02 -33.12 15.91
CA SER A 6 -41.56 -33.13 15.79
C SER A 6 -41.12 -31.89 14.98
N PRO A 7 -40.17 -31.07 15.49
CA PRO A 7 -39.67 -29.90 14.77
C PRO A 7 -39.07 -30.33 13.43
N ARG A 8 -39.61 -29.78 12.34
CA ARG A 8 -39.12 -30.01 10.98
C ARG A 8 -37.76 -29.33 10.85
N GLU A 9 -36.67 -30.09 10.90
CA GLU A 9 -35.33 -29.61 10.59
C GLU A 9 -35.32 -29.05 9.17
N THR A 10 -35.25 -27.73 9.06
CA THR A 10 -35.00 -27.06 7.77
C THR A 10 -33.56 -27.35 7.36
N PRO A 11 -33.31 -27.89 6.15
CA PRO A 11 -31.96 -28.18 5.70
C PRO A 11 -31.12 -26.91 5.72
N SER A 12 -30.02 -26.95 6.45
CA SER A 12 -29.08 -25.83 6.55
C SER A 12 -28.57 -25.48 5.15
N PRO A 13 -28.58 -24.21 4.72
CA PRO A 13 -28.08 -23.82 3.42
C PRO A 13 -26.62 -24.25 3.28
N SER A 14 -26.35 -25.11 2.29
CA SER A 14 -24.98 -25.56 1.99
C SER A 14 -24.16 -24.34 1.56
N ILE A 15 -23.21 -23.94 2.39
CA ILE A 15 -22.28 -22.84 2.07
C ILE A 15 -21.50 -23.25 0.82
N PRO A 16 -21.45 -22.40 -0.23
CA PRO A 16 -20.64 -22.69 -1.41
C PRO A 16 -19.17 -22.79 -1.00
N THR A 17 -18.62 -24.00 -1.07
CA THR A 17 -17.21 -24.26 -0.76
C THR A 17 -16.37 -23.88 -1.97
N ILE A 18 -15.54 -22.84 -1.83
CA ILE A 18 -14.51 -22.51 -2.82
C ILE A 18 -13.52 -23.67 -2.86
N PRO A 19 -13.21 -24.23 -4.04
CA PRO A 19 -12.36 -25.41 -4.12
C PRO A 19 -10.91 -25.02 -3.80
N LEU A 20 -10.23 -25.88 -3.02
CA LEU A 20 -8.93 -25.61 -2.41
C LEU A 20 -7.81 -25.35 -3.43
N ASP A 21 -7.93 -25.97 -4.60
CA ASP A 21 -7.02 -25.83 -5.73
C ASP A 21 -6.98 -24.40 -6.28
N VAL A 22 -8.12 -23.70 -6.33
CA VAL A 22 -8.20 -22.30 -6.76
C VAL A 22 -7.45 -21.40 -5.79
N VAL A 23 -7.66 -21.57 -4.48
CA VAL A 23 -6.98 -20.77 -3.44
C VAL A 23 -5.47 -20.97 -3.49
N VAL A 24 -5.00 -22.21 -3.65
CA VAL A 24 -3.56 -22.51 -3.75
C VAL A 24 -2.97 -21.95 -5.05
N SER A 25 -3.71 -22.00 -6.15
CA SER A 25 -3.29 -21.43 -7.44
C SER A 25 -3.13 -19.90 -7.35
N ASP A 26 -4.10 -19.21 -6.76
CA ASP A 26 -4.07 -17.75 -6.61
C ASP A 26 -2.91 -17.30 -5.70
N ALA A 27 -2.67 -18.01 -4.59
CA ALA A 27 -1.54 -17.74 -3.71
C ALA A 27 -0.19 -17.90 -4.42
N ARG A 28 -0.04 -18.95 -5.24
CA ARG A 28 1.18 -19.15 -6.05
C ARG A 28 1.36 -18.06 -7.07
N LEU A 29 0.29 -17.67 -7.76
CA LEU A 29 0.32 -16.61 -8.77
C LEU A 29 0.76 -15.28 -8.15
N ALA A 30 0.22 -14.92 -6.98
CA ALA A 30 0.63 -13.72 -6.23
C ALA A 30 2.13 -13.76 -5.88
N ASN A 31 2.64 -14.90 -5.40
CA ASN A 31 4.06 -15.07 -5.08
C ASN A 31 4.96 -14.95 -6.33
N TYR A 32 4.54 -15.48 -7.48
CA TYR A 32 5.28 -15.32 -8.73
C TYR A 32 5.30 -13.88 -9.23
N PHE A 33 4.18 -13.15 -9.11
CA PHE A 33 4.14 -11.73 -9.45
C PHE A 33 5.04 -10.90 -8.53
N ALA A 34 5.00 -11.18 -7.23
CA ALA A 34 5.86 -10.54 -6.24
C ALA A 34 7.36 -10.77 -6.54
N ALA A 35 7.74 -12.02 -6.81
CA ALA A 35 9.11 -12.37 -7.18
C ALA A 35 9.53 -11.67 -8.48
N SER A 36 8.66 -11.65 -9.49
CA SER A 36 8.94 -11.00 -10.78
C SER A 36 9.11 -9.49 -10.65
N ALA A 37 8.22 -8.83 -9.90
CA ALA A 37 8.30 -7.40 -9.62
C ALA A 37 9.60 -7.05 -8.90
N PHE A 38 10.02 -7.90 -7.96
CA PHE A 38 11.29 -7.73 -7.28
C PHE A 38 12.49 -7.89 -8.21
N THR A 39 12.50 -8.92 -9.06
CA THR A 39 13.58 -9.11 -10.03
C THR A 39 13.71 -7.90 -10.96
N ILE A 40 12.60 -7.35 -11.44
CA ILE A 40 12.60 -6.14 -12.27
C ILE A 40 13.18 -4.95 -11.49
N LEU A 41 12.74 -4.74 -10.25
CA LEU A 41 13.25 -3.66 -9.38
C LEU A 41 14.74 -3.82 -9.10
N PHE A 42 15.20 -5.05 -8.91
CA PHE A 42 16.61 -5.36 -8.67
C PHE A 42 17.47 -5.13 -9.91
N ILE A 43 16.99 -5.51 -11.09
CA ILE A 43 17.66 -5.23 -12.37
C ILE A 43 17.74 -3.73 -12.61
N ASP A 44 16.64 -2.99 -12.40
CA ASP A 44 16.63 -1.53 -12.51
C ASP A 44 17.69 -0.91 -11.59
N PHE A 45 17.75 -1.37 -10.33
CA PHE A 45 18.75 -0.92 -9.38
C PHE A 45 20.19 -1.17 -9.87
N ILE A 46 20.51 -2.40 -10.29
CA ILE A 46 21.85 -2.74 -10.79
C ILE A 46 22.20 -1.87 -12.02
N SER A 47 21.27 -1.74 -12.97
CA SER A 47 21.53 -1.05 -14.24
C SER A 47 21.91 0.42 -14.10
N THR A 48 21.52 1.04 -12.99
CA THR A 48 21.76 2.46 -12.70
C THR A 48 22.85 2.71 -11.66
N ILE A 49 23.43 1.67 -11.07
CA ILE A 49 24.38 1.82 -9.97
C ILE A 49 25.64 2.59 -10.42
N ASP A 50 26.06 2.41 -11.66
CA ASP A 50 27.23 3.08 -12.23
C ASP A 50 27.05 4.60 -12.30
N GLU A 51 25.87 5.05 -12.74
CA GLU A 51 25.51 6.46 -12.76
C GLU A 51 25.45 7.03 -11.33
N GLU A 52 24.88 6.28 -10.38
CA GLU A 52 24.80 6.70 -8.99
C GLU A 52 26.17 6.81 -8.33
N ILE A 53 27.06 5.85 -8.55
CA ILE A 53 28.43 5.90 -8.04
C ILE A 53 29.13 7.17 -8.57
N HIS A 54 28.93 7.48 -9.84
CA HIS A 54 29.54 8.66 -10.45
C HIS A 54 28.97 9.99 -9.90
N PHE A 55 27.64 10.10 -9.77
CA PHE A 55 26.98 11.37 -9.44
C PHE A 55 26.76 11.60 -7.94
N VAL A 56 26.54 10.54 -7.17
CA VAL A 56 26.18 10.60 -5.75
C VAL A 56 27.37 10.29 -4.86
N TRP A 57 28.08 9.19 -5.12
CA TRP A 57 29.12 8.70 -4.20
C TRP A 57 30.40 9.52 -4.24
N LYS A 58 30.72 10.14 -5.37
CA LYS A 58 31.88 11.05 -5.50
C LYS A 58 31.65 12.43 -4.85
N LYS A 59 30.39 12.80 -4.54
CA LYS A 59 30.10 14.08 -3.89
C LYS A 59 30.25 13.96 -2.37
N PRO A 60 30.67 15.03 -1.66
CA PRO A 60 30.77 15.01 -0.21
C PRO A 60 29.41 14.68 0.42
N TRP A 61 29.44 13.74 1.38
CA TRP A 61 28.24 13.20 2.00
C TRP A 61 27.47 14.29 2.73
N ARG A 62 26.30 14.65 2.19
CA ARG A 62 25.29 15.45 2.90
C ARG A 62 24.18 14.51 3.32
N VAL A 63 23.55 14.74 4.47
CA VAL A 63 22.37 13.99 4.96
C VAL A 63 21.33 13.64 3.87
N PRO A 64 20.93 14.56 2.96
CA PRO A 64 20.05 14.21 1.83
C PRO A 64 20.60 13.19 0.83
N SER A 65 21.92 13.02 0.72
CA SER A 65 22.54 11.95 -0.10
C SER A 65 22.41 10.57 0.54
N VAL A 66 22.38 10.49 1.88
CA VAL A 66 22.13 9.22 2.59
C VAL A 66 20.64 8.87 2.52
N LEU A 67 19.78 9.88 2.60
CA LEU A 67 18.33 9.76 2.37
C LEU A 67 17.96 9.72 0.88
N TYR A 68 18.89 9.37 0.00
CA TYR A 68 18.58 9.14 -1.41
C TYR A 68 17.57 7.99 -1.47
N ASN A 69 16.35 8.38 -1.84
CA ASN A 69 15.07 7.65 -1.70
C ASN A 69 15.13 6.20 -2.23
N ARG A 70 16.09 5.91 -3.09
CA ARG A 70 16.28 4.62 -3.74
C ARG A 70 16.77 3.51 -2.80
N TYR A 71 17.82 3.76 -2.01
CA TYR A 71 18.36 2.73 -1.11
C TYR A 71 17.36 2.35 -0.03
N MET A 72 16.58 3.32 0.45
CA MET A 72 15.50 3.06 1.40
C MET A 72 14.40 2.20 0.78
N THR A 73 14.04 2.44 -0.48
CA THR A 73 13.07 1.61 -1.21
C THR A 73 13.58 0.17 -1.33
N LEU A 74 14.82 -0.01 -1.80
CA LEU A 74 15.43 -1.33 -1.94
C LEU A 74 15.55 -2.05 -0.60
N PHE A 75 15.99 -1.35 0.44
CA PHE A 75 16.07 -1.87 1.80
C PHE A 75 14.72 -2.34 2.31
N THR A 76 13.66 -1.54 2.09
CA THR A 76 12.30 -1.88 2.49
C THR A 76 11.83 -3.16 1.78
N VAL A 77 12.08 -3.27 0.48
CA VAL A 77 11.70 -4.45 -0.30
C VAL A 77 12.51 -5.69 0.11
N VAL A 78 13.81 -5.56 0.34
CA VAL A 78 14.65 -6.67 0.84
C VAL A 78 14.19 -7.12 2.23
N LEU A 79 13.85 -6.20 3.13
CA LEU A 79 13.27 -6.54 4.43
C LEU A 79 11.90 -7.22 4.30
N SER A 80 11.14 -6.92 3.25
CA SER A 80 9.82 -7.50 3.00
C SER A 80 9.86 -8.95 2.50
N MET A 81 10.93 -9.32 1.78
CA MET A 81 11.02 -10.60 1.09
C MET A 81 10.91 -11.82 2.02
N PRO A 82 11.60 -11.86 3.18
CA PRO A 82 11.42 -12.95 4.13
C PRO A 82 9.98 -13.09 4.63
N PHE A 83 9.23 -12.00 4.72
CA PHE A 83 7.83 -12.05 5.16
C PHE A 83 6.92 -12.60 4.06
N MET A 84 7.16 -12.26 2.78
CA MET A 84 6.37 -12.82 1.68
C MET A 84 6.64 -14.30 1.42
N PHE A 85 7.86 -14.79 1.66
CA PHE A 85 8.20 -16.19 1.37
C PHE A 85 8.08 -17.13 2.58
N ARG A 86 7.88 -16.61 3.80
CA ARG A 86 7.75 -17.47 4.98
C ARG A 86 6.34 -18.05 5.03
N GLU A 87 6.26 -19.38 5.03
CA GLU A 87 4.99 -20.08 5.23
C GLU A 87 4.31 -19.62 6.53
N VAL A 88 3.07 -19.16 6.37
CA VAL A 88 2.22 -18.55 7.38
C VAL A 88 2.03 -19.52 8.54
N LYS A 89 2.85 -19.38 9.58
CA LYS A 89 2.70 -20.14 10.83
C LYS A 89 2.46 -19.23 12.03
N SER A 90 2.32 -17.91 11.84
CA SER A 90 2.06 -16.96 12.93
C SER A 90 1.43 -15.64 12.45
N ASP A 91 0.12 -15.53 12.64
CA ASP A 91 -0.74 -14.41 12.20
C ASP A 91 -0.26 -13.01 12.67
N HIS A 92 0.30 -12.89 13.89
CA HIS A 92 0.67 -11.58 14.42
C HIS A 92 1.87 -10.92 13.72
N THR A 93 2.79 -11.73 13.17
CA THR A 93 3.99 -11.17 12.53
C THR A 93 3.71 -10.58 11.15
N GLU A 94 2.66 -11.07 10.48
CA GLU A 94 2.29 -10.68 9.12
C GLU A 94 1.62 -9.30 9.09
N GLY A 95 0.65 -9.06 10.00
CA GLY A 95 -0.04 -7.77 10.11
C GLY A 95 0.92 -6.62 10.47
N LEU A 96 1.93 -6.91 11.30
CA LEU A 96 2.97 -5.94 11.64
C LEU A 96 3.87 -5.63 10.43
N ALA A 97 4.36 -6.67 9.74
CA ALA A 97 5.26 -6.51 8.59
C ALA A 97 4.59 -5.73 7.45
N SER A 98 3.34 -6.04 7.11
CA SER A 98 2.57 -5.30 6.11
C SER A 98 2.37 -3.83 6.52
N THR A 99 2.07 -3.56 7.79
CA THR A 99 1.98 -2.18 8.31
C THR A 99 3.30 -1.42 8.14
N PHE A 100 4.44 -2.05 8.43
CA PHE A 100 5.77 -1.44 8.22
C PHE A 100 6.06 -1.18 6.75
N LEU A 101 5.62 -2.06 5.85
CA LEU A 101 5.78 -1.89 4.40
C LEU A 101 4.98 -0.70 3.89
N PHE A 102 3.67 -0.68 4.17
CA PHE A 102 2.81 0.44 3.81
C PHE A 102 3.31 1.75 4.43
N GLY A 103 3.72 1.71 5.69
CA GLY A 103 4.27 2.86 6.38
C GLY A 103 5.55 3.41 5.73
N SER A 104 6.46 2.52 5.31
CA SER A 104 7.69 2.88 4.60
C SER A 104 7.42 3.51 3.24
N PHE A 105 6.48 2.96 2.45
CA PHE A 105 6.08 3.58 1.18
C PHE A 105 5.53 4.99 1.37
N ASN A 106 4.67 5.19 2.37
CA ASN A 106 4.13 6.52 2.67
C ASN A 106 5.21 7.50 3.14
N LEU A 107 6.19 7.03 3.94
CA LEU A 107 7.33 7.83 4.36
C LEU A 107 8.18 8.26 3.16
N LEU A 108 8.42 7.37 2.20
CA LEU A 108 9.18 7.68 0.98
C LEU A 108 8.50 8.76 0.14
N LEU A 109 7.17 8.69 0.00
CA LEU A 109 6.40 9.71 -0.71
C LEU A 109 6.45 11.05 -0.01
N MET A 110 6.23 11.04 1.30
CA MET A 110 6.34 12.25 2.11
C MET A 110 7.73 12.88 1.96
N LEU A 111 8.79 12.06 1.98
CA LEU A 111 10.16 12.53 1.77
C LEU A 111 10.33 13.17 0.38
N ARG A 112 9.79 12.56 -0.68
CA ARG A 112 9.81 13.12 -2.04
C ARG A 112 9.13 14.50 -2.07
N VAL A 113 7.94 14.63 -1.49
CA VAL A 113 7.21 15.90 -1.41
C VAL A 113 8.01 16.95 -0.62
N TRP A 114 8.58 16.54 0.52
CA TRP A 114 9.35 17.45 1.36
C TRP A 114 10.61 17.99 0.68
N ILE A 115 11.32 17.14 -0.07
CA ILE A 115 12.47 17.54 -0.89
C ILE A 115 12.03 18.51 -1.99
N LEU A 116 10.92 18.22 -2.68
CA LEU A 116 10.39 19.07 -3.74
C LEU A 116 10.02 20.48 -3.25
N TYR A 117 9.58 20.60 -2.00
CA TYR A 117 9.28 21.89 -1.35
C TYR A 117 10.53 22.61 -0.77
N GLY A 118 11.72 22.26 -1.27
CA GLY A 118 12.97 22.93 -0.88
C GLY A 118 13.32 22.73 0.60
N LYS A 119 12.87 21.62 1.22
CA LYS A 119 13.11 21.29 2.64
C LYS A 119 12.59 22.35 3.63
N THR A 120 11.55 23.09 3.25
CA THR A 120 10.96 24.09 4.14
C THR A 120 10.40 23.40 5.39
N ARG A 121 10.87 23.78 6.60
CA ARG A 121 10.47 23.15 7.87
C ARG A 121 8.95 23.17 8.12
N ARG A 122 8.26 24.20 7.63
CA ARG A 122 6.80 24.32 7.73
C ARG A 122 6.07 23.14 7.09
N MET A 123 6.53 22.68 5.93
CA MET A 123 5.90 21.57 5.22
C MET A 123 6.08 20.25 5.98
N ALA A 124 7.25 20.04 6.57
CA ALA A 124 7.50 18.86 7.40
C ALA A 124 6.56 18.83 8.62
N HIS A 125 6.33 19.98 9.27
CA HIS A 125 5.40 20.05 10.40
C HIS A 125 3.94 19.75 10.02
N ILE A 126 3.52 19.98 8.78
CA ILE A 126 2.17 19.64 8.31
C ILE A 126 2.09 18.16 7.91
N LEU A 127 3.11 17.64 7.22
CA LEU A 127 3.10 16.28 6.68
C LEU A 127 3.32 15.21 7.75
N PHE A 128 4.19 15.47 8.72
CA PHE A 128 4.53 14.50 9.77
C PHE A 128 3.33 14.06 10.63
N PRO A 129 2.47 14.96 11.17
CA PRO A 129 1.29 14.54 11.92
C PRO A 129 0.28 13.80 11.04
N MET A 130 0.17 14.16 9.75
CA MET A 130 -0.70 13.46 8.80
C MET A 130 -0.23 12.01 8.59
N LEU A 131 1.08 11.80 8.49
CA LEU A 131 1.68 10.46 8.41
C LEU A 131 1.50 9.68 9.71
N PHE A 132 1.70 10.35 10.85
CA PHE A 132 1.56 9.73 12.16
C PHE A 132 0.12 9.26 12.42
N CYS A 133 -0.87 10.07 12.05
CA CYS A 133 -2.28 9.71 12.09
C CYS A 133 -2.55 8.45 11.25
N LYS A 134 -2.06 8.42 10.01
CA LYS A 134 -2.20 7.25 9.12
C LYS A 134 -1.56 5.98 9.70
N TRP A 135 -0.41 6.11 10.36
CA TRP A 135 0.26 5.00 11.04
C TRP A 135 -0.56 4.47 12.22
N ILE A 136 -1.15 5.35 13.02
CA ILE A 136 -2.04 4.97 14.12
C ILE A 136 -3.26 4.23 13.56
N ASP A 137 -3.88 4.74 12.50
CA ASP A 137 -5.05 4.13 11.87
C ASP A 137 -4.74 2.71 11.38
N LEU A 138 -3.59 2.51 10.72
CA LEU A 138 -3.13 1.18 10.26
C LEU A 138 -2.87 0.23 11.43
N LEU A 139 -2.23 0.71 12.50
CA LEU A 139 -1.93 -0.11 13.67
C LEU A 139 -3.19 -0.48 14.46
N HIS A 140 -4.18 0.42 14.48
CA HIS A 140 -5.49 0.13 15.06
C HIS A 140 -6.25 -0.90 14.21
N PHE A 141 -6.18 -0.77 12.88
CA PHE A 141 -6.78 -1.69 11.94
C PHE A 141 -6.19 -3.10 12.03
N SER A 142 -4.86 -3.22 12.13
CA SER A 142 -4.18 -4.52 12.26
C SER A 142 -4.62 -5.25 13.53
N ARG A 143 -4.70 -4.54 14.67
CA ARG A 143 -5.16 -5.11 15.94
C ARG A 143 -6.62 -5.55 15.91
N LEU A 144 -7.47 -4.78 15.24
CA LEU A 144 -8.88 -5.13 15.07
C LEU A 144 -9.03 -6.42 14.26
N THR A 145 -8.24 -6.54 13.19
CA THR A 145 -8.26 -7.71 12.30
C THR A 145 -7.78 -8.97 13.04
N ASP A 146 -6.70 -8.89 13.81
CA ASP A 146 -6.20 -10.00 14.64
C ASP A 146 -7.22 -10.48 15.68
N THR A 147 -7.92 -9.53 16.32
CA THR A 147 -8.93 -9.86 17.32
C THR A 147 -10.11 -10.61 16.69
N LEU A 148 -10.53 -10.16 15.50
CA LEU A 148 -11.63 -10.77 14.76
C LEU A 148 -11.27 -12.15 14.18
N SER A 149 -10.05 -12.35 13.67
CA SER A 149 -9.63 -13.64 13.11
C SER A 149 -9.60 -14.75 14.17
N SER A 150 -9.22 -14.42 15.41
CA SER A 150 -9.10 -15.39 16.50
C SER A 150 -10.44 -15.96 17.00
N GLN A 151 -11.54 -15.24 16.82
CA GLN A 151 -12.82 -15.59 17.45
C GLN A 151 -13.81 -16.28 16.51
N VAL A 152 -13.70 -16.11 15.19
CA VAL A 152 -14.74 -16.57 14.28
C VAL A 152 -14.13 -17.07 12.97
N ALA A 153 -14.25 -18.38 12.69
CA ALA A 153 -13.92 -18.99 11.39
C ALA A 153 -14.92 -18.65 10.27
N VAL A 154 -15.70 -17.57 10.43
CA VAL A 154 -16.70 -17.10 9.48
C VAL A 154 -16.05 -15.99 8.67
N PRO A 155 -16.24 -15.96 7.33
CA PRO A 155 -15.75 -14.86 6.49
C PRO A 155 -16.17 -13.55 7.13
N VAL A 156 -15.18 -12.73 7.49
CA VAL A 156 -15.34 -11.43 8.13
C VAL A 156 -16.44 -10.69 7.38
N MET A 157 -17.64 -10.65 7.96
CA MET A 157 -18.71 -9.84 7.40
C MET A 157 -18.27 -8.41 7.60
N VAL A 158 -17.75 -7.85 6.52
CA VAL A 158 -17.19 -6.51 6.42
C VAL A 158 -18.28 -5.54 6.86
N SER A 159 -18.24 -5.17 8.13
CA SER A 159 -19.11 -4.14 8.70
C SER A 159 -19.01 -2.90 7.82
N SER A 160 -20.13 -2.20 7.59
CA SER A 160 -20.17 -1.01 6.73
C SER A 160 -19.15 0.07 7.13
N ASN A 161 -18.63 -0.01 8.35
CA ASN A 161 -17.66 0.92 8.91
C ASN A 161 -16.25 0.71 8.34
N PHE A 162 -15.94 -0.43 7.70
CA PHE A 162 -14.63 -0.67 7.07
C PHE A 162 -14.33 0.32 5.93
N ALA A 163 -15.35 0.69 5.14
CA ALA A 163 -15.20 1.68 4.08
C ALA A 163 -14.76 3.05 4.62
N PHE A 164 -15.18 3.38 5.85
CA PHE A 164 -14.79 4.63 6.50
C PHE A 164 -13.29 4.69 6.82
N TYR A 165 -12.67 3.54 7.15
CA TYR A 165 -11.22 3.46 7.41
C TYR A 165 -10.37 3.61 6.14
N ALA A 166 -10.91 3.30 4.96
CA ALA A 166 -10.19 3.43 3.69
C ALA A 166 -10.13 4.89 3.18
N ILE A 167 -11.06 5.75 3.61
CA ILE A 167 -11.16 7.13 3.12
C ILE A 167 -9.97 8.01 3.55
N PRO A 168 -9.55 8.08 4.84
CA PRO A 168 -8.45 8.94 5.26
C PRO A 168 -7.13 8.66 4.51
N PRO A 169 -6.67 7.39 4.36
CA PRO A 169 -5.48 7.08 3.56
C PRO A 169 -5.55 7.61 2.13
N LEU A 170 -6.72 7.55 1.49
CA LEU A 170 -6.94 7.99 0.11
C LEU A 170 -6.87 9.51 0.02
N VAL A 171 -7.55 10.22 0.94
CA VAL A 171 -7.51 11.69 1.03
C VAL A 171 -6.08 12.19 1.26
N VAL A 172 -5.33 11.56 2.16
CA VAL A 172 -3.93 11.90 2.45
C VAL A 172 -3.06 11.74 1.21
N THR A 173 -3.18 10.61 0.51
CA THR A 173 -2.39 10.31 -0.69
C THR A 173 -2.74 11.25 -1.84
N PHE A 174 -4.03 11.55 -2.00
CA PHE A 174 -4.52 12.50 -2.99
C PHE A 174 -4.05 13.93 -2.70
N ALA A 175 -4.09 14.38 -1.45
CA ALA A 175 -3.59 15.69 -1.06
C ALA A 175 -2.08 15.84 -1.33
N MET A 176 -1.28 14.83 -0.97
CA MET A 176 0.17 14.82 -1.28
C MET A 176 0.43 14.90 -2.79
N PHE A 177 -0.39 14.23 -3.60
CA PHE A 177 -0.30 14.29 -5.04
C PHE A 177 -0.63 15.66 -5.62
N VAL A 178 -1.75 16.25 -5.19
CA VAL A 178 -2.16 17.58 -5.65
C VAL A 178 -1.08 18.61 -5.33
N MET A 179 -0.50 18.54 -4.13
CA MET A 179 0.63 19.40 -3.75
C MET A 179 1.86 19.17 -4.67
N THR A 180 2.15 17.91 -5.00
CA THR A 180 3.26 17.55 -5.89
C THR A 180 3.05 18.10 -7.30
N ILE A 181 1.87 17.89 -7.91
CA ILE A 181 1.54 18.46 -9.23
C ILE A 181 1.58 19.97 -9.17
N HIS A 182 0.93 20.58 -8.18
CA HIS A 182 0.84 22.02 -8.09
C HIS A 182 2.24 22.63 -8.06
N LYS A 183 3.14 22.11 -7.21
CA LYS A 183 4.52 22.61 -7.18
C LYS A 183 5.26 22.35 -8.48
N CYS A 184 5.10 21.16 -9.05
CA CYS A 184 5.65 20.80 -10.35
C CYS A 184 5.23 21.81 -11.43
N LEU A 185 3.93 22.11 -11.56
CA LEU A 185 3.40 23.06 -12.54
C LEU A 185 3.89 24.48 -12.28
N VAL A 186 3.98 24.90 -11.02
CA VAL A 186 4.51 26.23 -10.66
C VAL A 186 5.98 26.35 -11.04
N THR A 187 6.80 25.34 -10.73
CA THR A 187 8.22 25.30 -11.11
C THR A 187 8.39 25.26 -12.63
N LEU A 188 7.60 24.45 -13.33
CA LEU A 188 7.62 24.37 -14.80
C LEU A 188 7.24 25.68 -15.50
N ARG A 189 6.34 26.47 -14.88
CA ARG A 189 5.94 27.78 -15.40
C ARG A 189 6.95 28.88 -15.07
N ALA A 190 7.58 28.81 -13.90
CA ALA A 190 8.52 29.83 -13.44
C ALA A 190 9.89 29.72 -14.12
N ASP A 191 10.40 28.50 -14.29
CA ASP A 191 11.64 28.26 -15.00
C ASP A 191 11.32 28.01 -16.48
N LYS A 192 11.80 28.91 -17.36
CA LYS A 192 11.84 28.65 -18.81
C LYS A 192 12.68 27.38 -19.03
N LEU A 193 12.01 26.23 -19.11
CA LEU A 193 12.32 24.87 -19.58
C LEU A 193 13.72 24.44 -20.06
N ALA A 194 14.71 25.31 -20.24
CA ALA A 194 15.93 25.02 -20.96
C ALA A 194 17.03 24.30 -20.15
N ASP A 195 17.14 24.47 -18.82
CA ASP A 195 18.41 24.13 -18.14
C ASP A 195 18.36 23.15 -16.95
N MET A 196 17.23 22.50 -16.62
CA MET A 196 17.18 21.57 -15.48
C MET A 196 16.69 20.15 -15.82
N PRO A 197 17.56 19.29 -16.39
CA PRO A 197 17.20 17.90 -16.72
C PRO A 197 16.78 17.06 -15.49
N ILE A 198 17.34 17.34 -14.31
CA ILE A 198 17.08 16.56 -13.08
C ILE A 198 15.61 16.70 -12.62
N ILE A 199 15.03 17.90 -12.71
CA ILE A 199 13.65 18.13 -12.28
C ILE A 199 12.67 17.42 -13.21
N THR A 200 12.93 17.45 -14.52
CA THR A 200 12.09 16.75 -15.50
C THR A 200 12.11 15.23 -15.31
N LEU A 201 13.28 14.67 -14.94
CA LEU A 201 13.42 13.25 -14.67
C LEU A 201 12.67 12.84 -13.39
N PHE A 202 12.78 13.65 -12.34
CA PHE A 202 12.05 13.43 -11.09
C PHE A 202 10.53 13.59 -11.26
N LEU A 203 10.11 14.52 -12.11
CA LEU A 203 8.71 14.79 -12.44
C LEU A 203 8.11 13.65 -13.26
N ARG A 204 8.82 13.15 -14.26
CA ARG A 204 8.40 12.00 -15.07
C ARG A 204 8.20 10.77 -14.18
N ASP A 205 9.18 10.47 -13.33
CA ASP A 205 9.11 9.34 -12.40
C ASP A 205 8.00 9.50 -11.35
N GLY A 206 7.87 10.70 -10.77
CA GLY A 206 6.84 11.00 -9.78
C GLY A 206 5.40 10.91 -10.32
N ILE A 207 5.16 11.36 -11.56
CA ILE A 207 3.85 11.27 -12.19
C ILE A 207 3.51 9.81 -12.52
N VAL A 208 4.44 9.06 -13.12
CA VAL A 208 4.22 7.65 -13.46
C VAL A 208 3.91 6.85 -12.19
N TRP A 209 4.71 7.03 -11.15
CA TRP A 209 4.48 6.39 -9.85
C TRP A 209 3.10 6.71 -9.29
N PHE A 210 2.67 7.98 -9.35
CA PHE A 210 1.35 8.35 -8.86
C PHE A 210 0.22 7.70 -9.64
N ILE A 211 0.31 7.67 -10.97
CA ILE A 211 -0.70 7.04 -11.82
C ILE A 211 -0.89 5.58 -11.40
N VAL A 212 0.21 4.85 -11.22
CA VAL A 212 0.19 3.46 -10.74
C VAL A 212 -0.52 3.34 -9.40
N VAL A 213 -0.18 4.21 -8.44
CA VAL A 213 -0.77 4.18 -7.10
C VAL A 213 -2.24 4.58 -7.08
N PHE A 214 -2.63 5.53 -7.92
CA PHE A 214 -4.03 5.92 -8.08
C PHE A 214 -4.87 4.76 -8.61
N PHE A 215 -4.39 4.05 -9.63
CA PHE A 215 -5.08 2.87 -10.15
C PHE A 215 -5.09 1.72 -9.15
N PHE A 216 -4.00 1.52 -8.41
CA PHE A 216 -3.92 0.50 -7.38
C PHE A 216 -4.97 0.74 -6.28
N TYR A 217 -4.96 1.91 -5.63
CA TYR A 217 -5.97 2.23 -4.59
C TYR A 217 -7.39 2.37 -5.15
N GLY A 218 -7.52 2.83 -6.40
CA GLY A 218 -8.81 2.89 -7.09
C GLY A 218 -9.40 1.50 -7.29
N SER A 219 -8.58 0.55 -7.76
CA SER A 219 -9.00 -0.85 -7.94
C SER A 219 -9.36 -1.50 -6.60
N GLU A 220 -8.58 -1.24 -5.55
CA GLU A 220 -8.87 -1.72 -4.21
C GLU A 220 -10.23 -1.20 -3.73
N LEU A 221 -10.49 0.10 -3.87
CA LEU A 221 -11.78 0.71 -3.52
C LEU A 221 -12.94 0.12 -4.33
N ILE A 222 -12.75 -0.13 -5.63
CA ILE A 222 -13.76 -0.78 -6.48
C ILE A 222 -14.03 -2.22 -6.04
N ILE A 223 -12.99 -2.99 -5.71
CA ILE A 223 -13.10 -4.36 -5.21
C ILE A 223 -13.92 -4.34 -3.92
N TRP A 224 -13.57 -3.48 -2.96
CA TRP A 224 -14.33 -3.33 -1.70
C TRP A 224 -15.79 -2.93 -1.93
N ALA A 225 -16.05 -2.02 -2.88
CA ALA A 225 -17.41 -1.62 -3.22
C ALA A 225 -18.22 -2.75 -3.88
N SER A 226 -17.59 -3.53 -4.77
CA SER A 226 -18.23 -4.59 -5.56
C SER A 226 -18.44 -5.87 -4.76
N LEU A 227 -17.49 -6.24 -3.91
CA LEU A 227 -17.59 -7.41 -3.03
C LEU A 227 -18.80 -7.24 -2.10
N ARG A 228 -19.03 -6.03 -1.59
CA ARG A 228 -20.19 -5.69 -0.76
C ARG A 228 -21.51 -5.94 -1.48
N ALA A 229 -21.64 -5.49 -2.73
CA ALA A 229 -22.87 -5.66 -3.51
C ALA A 229 -23.21 -7.15 -3.72
N THR A 230 -22.18 -7.96 -3.96
CA THR A 230 -22.33 -9.41 -4.16
C THR A 230 -22.70 -10.12 -2.85
N LEU A 231 -22.05 -9.75 -1.73
CA LEU A 231 -22.30 -10.34 -0.41
C LEU A 231 -23.69 -10.00 0.11
N THR A 232 -24.19 -8.78 -0.13
CA THR A 232 -25.57 -8.41 0.19
C THR A 232 -26.60 -9.21 -0.60
N HIS A 233 -26.28 -9.57 -1.85
CA HIS A 233 -27.20 -10.35 -2.68
C HIS A 233 -27.31 -11.80 -2.22
N VAL A 234 -26.19 -12.41 -1.78
CA VAL A 234 -26.16 -13.78 -1.24
C VAL A 234 -26.86 -13.88 0.11
N LEU A 235 -26.83 -12.83 0.93
CA LEU A 235 -27.44 -12.79 2.26
C LEU A 235 -28.97 -12.64 2.26
N VAL A 236 -29.55 -12.12 1.16
CA VAL A 236 -30.99 -11.82 1.07
C VAL A 236 -31.77 -12.96 0.40
N THR A 237 -31.09 -13.87 -0.31
CA THR A 237 -31.65 -15.11 -0.89
C THR A 237 -31.47 -16.31 0.04
#